data_AF-A0A7W2DX84-F1
#
_entry.id   AF-A0A7W2DX84-F1
#
_cell.length_a   1.000
_cell.length_b   1.000
_cell.length_c   1.000
_cell.angle_alpha   90.00
_cell.angle_beta   90.00
_cell.angle_gamma   90.00
#
_symmetry.space_group_name_H-M   'P 1'
#
loop_
_entity.id
_entity.type
_entity.pdbx_description
1 polymer ?
#
loop_
_entity_poly.entity_id
_entity_poly.type
_entity_poly.pdbx_seq_one_letter_code
_entity_poly.pdbx_strand_id
1 'polypeptide(L)'
;MPGEHVAASEQPRPAGPAGPHRTRVVAHPESYALQGMPVWCTVCGARRDWAFINHGRHVWVRCRCGHEWHEPELTRADFDALVLPGAGVEYANVDEMLAKLGFDGIFRGMYLG
;
A
#
# COMPACT_ATOMS: atom_id res chain seq x y z
N MET A 1 43.68 -4.29 26.40
CA MET A 1 42.74 -3.56 25.52
C MET A 1 41.78 -4.58 24.92
N PRO A 2 40.55 -4.75 25.42
CA PRO A 2 39.51 -5.51 24.72
C PRO A 2 38.59 -4.54 23.96
N GLY A 3 38.23 -4.87 22.73
CA GLY A 3 37.36 -4.03 21.91
C GLY A 3 37.14 -4.65 20.53
N GLU A 4 36.65 -5.89 20.49
CA GLU A 4 36.03 -6.43 19.29
C GLU A 4 34.73 -5.67 19.02
N HIS A 5 34.77 -4.74 18.08
CA HIS A 5 33.60 -4.31 17.34
C HIS A 5 33.70 -4.92 15.94
N VAL A 6 33.09 -6.09 15.75
CA VAL A 6 32.72 -6.53 14.40
C VAL A 6 31.25 -6.17 14.22
N ALA A 7 31.05 -5.21 13.33
CA ALA A 7 29.77 -4.64 12.95
C ALA A 7 28.73 -5.73 12.60
N ALA A 8 27.50 -5.51 13.07
CA ALA A 8 26.34 -6.21 12.55
C ALA A 8 26.35 -6.09 11.02
N SER A 9 26.39 -7.25 10.35
CA SER A 9 26.38 -7.31 8.90
C SER A 9 25.09 -6.69 8.39
N GLU A 10 25.19 -5.51 7.78
CA GLU A 10 24.14 -4.92 6.97
C GLU A 10 23.94 -5.84 5.77
N GLN A 11 23.02 -6.81 5.90
CA GLN A 11 22.68 -7.70 4.80
C GLN A 11 22.06 -6.87 3.68
N PRO A 12 22.62 -6.86 2.46
CA PRO A 12 21.97 -6.21 1.33
C PRO A 12 20.62 -6.90 1.11
N ARG A 13 19.50 -6.17 1.21
CA ARG A 13 18.19 -6.68 0.79
C ARG A 13 18.33 -7.20 -0.65
N PRO A 14 17.85 -8.41 -0.98
CA PRO A 14 17.92 -8.87 -2.35
C PRO A 14 17.12 -7.90 -3.22
N ALA A 15 17.82 -7.18 -4.10
CA ALA A 15 17.22 -6.48 -5.21
C ALA A 15 16.65 -7.54 -6.15
N GLY A 16 15.43 -8.00 -5.86
CA GLY A 16 14.71 -8.88 -6.77
C GLY A 16 14.52 -8.17 -8.12
N PRO A 17 14.40 -8.90 -9.23
CA PRO A 17 14.44 -8.30 -10.56
C PRO A 17 13.22 -7.41 -10.78
N ALA A 18 13.46 -6.11 -10.96
CA ALA A 18 12.47 -5.15 -11.44
C ALA A 18 11.87 -5.66 -12.76
N GLY A 19 10.55 -5.88 -12.79
CA GLY A 19 9.87 -6.48 -13.93
C GLY A 19 8.41 -6.03 -14.04
N PRO A 20 7.82 -6.10 -15.25
CA PRO A 20 6.52 -5.49 -15.59
C PRO A 20 5.30 -6.11 -14.89
N HIS A 21 5.50 -7.18 -14.10
CA HIS A 21 4.44 -7.91 -13.39
C HIS A 21 4.53 -7.80 -11.87
N ARG A 22 5.39 -6.93 -11.32
CA ARG A 22 5.47 -6.73 -9.87
C ARG A 22 4.27 -5.93 -9.36
N THR A 23 3.60 -6.46 -8.35
CA THR A 23 2.58 -5.71 -7.61
C THR A 23 3.26 -4.76 -6.63
N ARG A 24 2.80 -3.51 -6.63
CA ARG A 24 3.26 -2.44 -5.73
C ARG A 24 2.10 -2.03 -4.83
N VAL A 25 2.40 -1.74 -3.56
CA VAL A 25 1.38 -1.30 -2.59
C VAL A 25 1.86 -0.03 -1.92
N VAL A 26 0.96 0.95 -1.80
CA VAL A 26 1.19 2.21 -1.06
C VAL A 26 0.08 2.37 -0.03
N ALA A 27 0.46 2.54 1.23
CA ALA A 27 -0.46 2.99 2.27
C ALA A 27 -0.62 4.51 2.19
N HIS A 28 -1.86 4.98 2.23
CA HIS A 28 -2.26 6.37 2.19
C HIS A 28 -3.18 6.66 3.39
N PRO A 29 -2.62 7.11 4.52
CA PRO A 29 -3.37 7.27 5.77
C PRO A 29 -4.41 8.39 5.70
N GLU A 30 -4.21 9.36 4.82
CA GLU A 30 -5.04 10.54 4.69
C GLU A 30 -6.33 10.30 3.88
N SER A 31 -7.19 11.31 3.83
CA SER A 31 -8.32 11.30 2.92
C SER A 31 -7.86 11.28 1.46
N TYR A 32 -8.68 10.69 0.60
CA TYR A 32 -8.41 10.59 -0.82
C TYR A 32 -9.62 11.09 -1.62
N ALA A 33 -9.36 11.68 -2.78
CA ALA A 33 -10.37 12.19 -3.69
C ALA A 33 -10.11 11.67 -5.12
N LEU A 34 -11.14 11.08 -5.73
CA LEU A 34 -11.13 10.67 -7.13
C LEU A 34 -11.68 11.80 -7.98
N GLN A 35 -10.86 12.34 -8.89
CA GLN A 35 -11.27 13.45 -9.75
C GLN A 35 -11.86 14.64 -8.96
N GLY A 36 -11.32 14.90 -7.77
CA GLY A 36 -11.79 15.95 -6.85
C GLY A 36 -12.99 15.58 -5.96
N MET A 37 -13.58 14.39 -6.14
CA MET A 37 -14.69 13.90 -5.32
C MET A 37 -14.18 13.07 -4.12
N PRO A 38 -14.54 13.42 -2.87
CA PRO A 38 -14.13 12.64 -1.70
C PRO A 38 -14.59 11.19 -1.78
N VAL A 39 -13.71 10.26 -1.43
CA VAL A 39 -14.02 8.83 -1.39
C VAL A 39 -14.46 8.40 0.01
N TRP A 40 -15.52 7.59 0.06
CA TRP A 40 -15.97 6.87 1.25
C TRP A 40 -15.94 5.37 1.00
N CYS A 41 -15.58 4.60 2.03
CA CYS A 41 -15.72 3.16 1.97
C CYS A 41 -17.21 2.84 2.07
N THR A 42 -17.77 2.22 1.04
CA THR A 42 -19.20 1.85 1.00
C THR A 42 -19.59 0.79 2.04
N VAL A 43 -18.60 0.09 2.63
CA VAL A 43 -18.81 -0.94 3.65
C VAL A 43 -18.73 -0.40 5.07
N CYS A 44 -17.82 0.53 5.37
CA CYS A 44 -17.59 1.01 6.75
C CYS A 44 -17.67 2.54 6.93
N GLY A 45 -17.93 3.30 5.87
CA GLY A 45 -18.02 4.77 5.91
C GLY A 45 -16.68 5.51 6.07
N ALA A 46 -15.55 4.80 6.18
CA ALA A 46 -14.23 5.43 6.36
C ALA A 46 -13.89 6.39 5.20
N ARG A 47 -13.27 7.52 5.54
CA ARG A 47 -12.81 8.57 4.60
C ARG A 47 -11.32 8.53 4.31
N ARG A 48 -10.58 7.71 5.06
CA ARG A 48 -9.13 7.72 5.17
C ARG A 48 -8.62 6.29 5.35
N ASP A 49 -7.32 6.13 5.55
CA ASP A 49 -6.68 4.82 5.73
C ASP A 49 -6.92 3.90 4.52
N TRP A 50 -6.36 4.32 3.38
CA TRP A 50 -6.45 3.64 2.09
C TRP A 50 -5.14 2.92 1.76
N ALA A 51 -5.23 1.83 1.01
CA ALA A 51 -4.11 1.20 0.35
C ALA A 51 -4.36 1.17 -1.15
N PHE A 52 -3.40 1.64 -1.93
CA PHE A 52 -3.42 1.55 -3.39
C PHE A 52 -2.56 0.37 -3.81
N ILE A 53 -3.10 -0.48 -4.67
CA ILE A 53 -2.44 -1.68 -5.16
C ILE A 53 -2.31 -1.52 -6.68
N ASN A 54 -1.09 -1.39 -7.18
CA ASN A 54 -0.84 -1.36 -8.61
C ASN A 54 -0.31 -2.70 -9.10
N HIS A 55 -1.01 -3.31 -10.05
CA HIS A 55 -0.55 -4.49 -10.76
C HIS A 55 -0.66 -4.24 -12.28
N GLY A 56 0.51 -4.05 -12.91
CA GLY A 56 0.60 -3.62 -14.30
C GLY A 56 -0.05 -2.26 -14.52
N ARG A 57 -1.09 -2.22 -15.36
CA ARG A 57 -1.82 -0.99 -15.73
C ARG A 57 -3.03 -0.68 -14.85
N HIS A 58 -3.43 -1.62 -13.99
CA HIS A 58 -4.63 -1.49 -13.17
C HIS A 58 -4.25 -1.07 -11.75
N VAL A 59 -5.14 -0.32 -11.12
CA VAL A 59 -5.03 0.13 -9.74
C VAL A 59 -6.28 -0.29 -8.99
N TRP A 60 -6.08 -0.87 -7.81
CA TRP A 60 -7.14 -1.17 -6.87
C TRP A 60 -7.00 -0.29 -5.66
N VAL A 61 -8.13 0.12 -5.10
CA VAL A 61 -8.20 0.84 -3.85
C VAL A 61 -8.76 -0.11 -2.81
N ARG A 62 -8.09 -0.16 -1.65
CA ARG A 62 -8.47 -0.99 -0.53
C ARG A 62 -8.62 -0.15 0.72
N CYS A 63 -9.78 -0.22 1.35
CA CYS A 63 -10.00 0.32 2.68
C CYS A 63 -9.33 -0.57 3.74
N ARG A 64 -8.90 0.02 4.85
CA ARG A 64 -8.39 -0.73 6.03
C ARG A 64 -9.34 -1.81 6.55
N CYS A 65 -10.65 -1.68 6.34
CA CYS A 65 -11.64 -2.72 6.68
C CYS A 65 -11.60 -3.96 5.76
N GLY A 66 -10.73 -3.95 4.73
CA GLY A 66 -10.56 -5.03 3.76
C GLY A 66 -11.48 -4.94 2.54
N HIS A 67 -12.35 -3.92 2.44
CA HIS A 67 -13.13 -3.67 1.23
C HIS A 67 -12.22 -3.17 0.11
N GLU A 68 -12.30 -3.79 -1.06
CA GLU A 68 -11.43 -3.52 -2.21
C GLU A 68 -12.27 -3.39 -3.47
N TRP A 69 -11.86 -2.47 -4.35
CA TRP A 69 -12.43 -2.33 -5.69
C TRP A 69 -11.36 -1.96 -6.71
N HIS A 70 -11.58 -2.36 -7.96
CA HIS A 70 -10.81 -1.86 -9.09
C HIS A 70 -11.26 -0.45 -9.40
N GLU A 71 -10.32 0.49 -9.52
CA GLU A 71 -10.60 1.89 -9.81
C GLU A 71 -10.12 2.23 -11.23
N PRO A 72 -11.02 2.22 -12.24
CA PRO A 72 -10.64 2.38 -13.64
C PRO A 72 -10.03 3.74 -13.97
N GLU A 73 -10.41 4.77 -13.22
CA GLU A 73 -9.95 6.15 -13.43
C GLU A 73 -8.57 6.42 -12.82
N LEU A 74 -8.04 5.48 -12.02
CA LEU A 74 -6.69 5.54 -11.48
C LEU A 74 -5.70 4.85 -12.42
N THR A 75 -4.89 5.66 -13.09
CA THR A 75 -3.84 5.15 -13.96
C THR A 75 -2.59 4.76 -13.15
N ARG A 76 -1.66 4.05 -13.81
CA ARG A 76 -0.32 3.81 -13.25
C ARG A 76 0.41 5.13 -12.94
N ALA A 77 0.20 6.18 -13.73
CA ALA A 77 0.83 7.48 -13.50
C ALA A 77 0.27 8.16 -12.24
N ASP A 78 -1.04 8.07 -12.02
CA ASP A 78 -1.68 8.56 -10.79
C ASP A 78 -1.17 7.80 -9.57
N PHE A 79 -1.05 6.47 -9.68
CA PHE A 79 -0.43 5.65 -8.64
C PHE A 79 1.02 6.07 -8.36
N ASP A 80 1.84 6.26 -9.40
CA ASP A 80 3.23 6.68 -9.24
C ASP A 80 3.34 8.06 -8.59
N ALA A 81 2.33 8.94 -8.73
CA ALA A 81 2.27 10.24 -8.05
C ALA A 81 1.88 10.14 -6.55
N LEU A 82 1.18 9.07 -6.15
CA LEU A 82 0.88 8.78 -4.74
C LEU A 82 2.09 8.23 -3.99
N VAL A 83 3.05 7.64 -4.72
CA VAL A 83 4.30 7.14 -4.15
C VAL A 83 5.16 8.35 -3.77
N LEU A 84 5.22 8.70 -2.47
CA LEU A 84 6.31 9.53 -1.99
C LEU A 84 7.65 8.86 -2.37
N PRO A 85 8.69 9.61 -2.78
CA PRO A 85 10.00 9.03 -3.09
C PRO A 85 10.46 8.11 -1.93
N GLY A 86 10.55 6.80 -2.20
CA GLY A 86 10.94 5.79 -1.21
C GLY A 86 9.82 5.14 -0.38
N ALA A 87 8.56 5.55 -0.53
CA ALA A 87 7.42 5.00 0.22
C ALA A 87 6.71 3.80 -0.45
N GLY A 88 6.96 3.59 -1.74
CA GLY A 88 6.47 2.42 -2.46
C GLY A 88 7.36 1.24 -2.16
N VAL A 89 6.87 0.28 -1.38
CA VAL A 89 7.63 -0.93 -1.10
C VAL A 89 7.18 -2.03 -2.05
N GLU A 90 8.16 -2.72 -2.65
CA GLU A 90 7.92 -3.88 -3.52
C GLU A 90 7.85 -5.16 -2.68
N TYR A 91 6.88 -6.03 -3.01
CA TYR A 91 6.67 -7.29 -2.28
C TYR A 91 6.53 -8.48 -3.22
N ALA A 92 6.87 -9.66 -2.70
CA ALA A 92 6.73 -10.93 -3.40
C ALA A 92 5.27 -11.43 -3.42
N ASN A 93 4.44 -11.03 -2.43
CA ASN A 93 3.02 -11.34 -2.35
C ASN A 93 2.24 -10.13 -1.79
N VAL A 94 0.98 -9.99 -2.18
CA VAL A 94 0.14 -8.83 -1.83
C VAL A 94 -0.51 -9.02 -0.46
N ASP A 95 -1.01 -10.23 -0.17
CA ASP A 95 -1.81 -10.51 1.03
C ASP A 95 -1.00 -10.37 2.33
N GLU A 96 0.23 -10.89 2.38
CA GLU A 96 1.11 -10.74 3.56
C GLU A 96 1.46 -9.27 3.80
N MET A 97 1.61 -8.49 2.73
CA MET A 97 1.86 -7.07 2.82
C MET A 97 0.65 -6.33 3.37
N LEU A 98 -0.55 -6.60 2.82
CA LEU A 98 -1.78 -6.00 3.33
C LEU A 98 -1.98 -6.34 4.81
N ALA A 99 -1.68 -7.56 5.23
CA ALA A 99 -1.68 -7.92 6.65
C ALA A 99 -0.65 -7.12 7.47
N LYS A 100 0.61 -7.01 7.01
CA LYS A 100 1.66 -6.22 7.70
C LYS A 100 1.32 -4.73 7.83
N LEU A 101 0.60 -4.17 6.86
CA LEU A 101 0.11 -2.79 6.92
C LEU A 101 -1.21 -2.63 7.69
N GLY A 102 -1.87 -3.73 8.07
CA GLY A 102 -3.16 -3.70 8.74
C GLY A 102 -4.36 -3.41 7.82
N PHE A 103 -4.27 -3.80 6.55
CA PHE A 103 -5.34 -3.76 5.54
C PHE A 103 -5.95 -5.14 5.25
N ASP A 104 -5.64 -6.15 6.06
CA ASP A 104 -6.24 -7.50 6.03
C ASP A 104 -7.72 -7.54 6.46
N GLY A 105 -8.25 -6.42 6.95
CA GLY A 105 -9.63 -6.30 7.38
C GLY A 105 -9.88 -6.56 8.86
N ILE A 106 -8.83 -6.80 9.66
CA ILE A 106 -8.95 -6.88 11.12
C ILE A 106 -9.59 -5.62 11.71
N PHE A 107 -9.39 -4.46 11.07
CA PHE A 107 -9.94 -3.16 11.48
C PHE A 107 -11.40 -2.93 11.05
N ARG A 108 -12.11 -3.96 10.57
CA ARG A 108 -13.53 -3.86 10.25
C ARG A 108 -14.35 -3.50 11.50
N GLY A 109 -15.20 -2.48 11.39
CA GLY A 109 -16.01 -1.98 12.49
C GLY A 109 -15.31 -0.97 13.41
N MET A 110 -14.04 -0.64 13.18
CA MET A 110 -13.33 0.39 13.97
C MET A 110 -13.66 1.82 13.52
N TYR A 111 -14.18 1.98 12.31
CA TYR A 111 -14.74 3.24 11.84
C TYR A 111 -16.24 3.20 12.13
N LEU A 112 -16.64 3.90 13.18
CA LEU A 112 -18.04 4.19 13.46
C LEU A 112 -18.41 5.39 12.58
N GLY A 113 -19.19 5.13 11.54
CA GLY A 113 -19.82 6.18 10.72
C GLY A 113 -20.98 6.84 11.44
#